data_AF-A0A8J7AZR3-F1
#
_entry.id   AF-A0A8J7AZR3-F1
#
_cell.length_a   1.000
_cell.length_b   1.000
_cell.length_c   1.000
_cell.angle_alpha   90.00
_cell.angle_beta   90.00
_cell.angle_gamma   90.00
#
_symmetry.space_group_name_H-M   'P 1'
#
loop_
_entity.id
_entity.type
_entity.pdbx_description
1 polymer ?
#
loop_
_entity_poly.entity_id
_entity_poly.type
_entity_poly.pdbx_seq_one_letter_code
_entity_poly.pdbx_strand_id
1 'polypeptide(L)'
;MLGKIELLDAVAGANRGLNSSPSDRAAIQAAAAILEGRNPTPEPLQASDRLNGDWRLLYTTSRELLNIDRVPLASLGPIYQSIRLAENRIYNIAEVNGPPLLSGLVAVAATLEPVSTQRVNVRFVRGVVGLRGALGYQSVAQFIETMQATPKFSLLQGIDFSINPDRQSGWLEVTYLDDDLRIGRGNQGSLFVLQKV
;
A
#
# COMPACT_ATOMS: atom_id res chain seq x y z
N MET A 1 -17.25 8.81 12.88
CA MET A 1 -17.98 9.32 11.70
C MET A 1 -19.00 8.28 11.26
N LEU A 2 -20.20 8.68 10.83
CA LEU A 2 -21.22 7.79 10.26
C LEU A 2 -20.68 7.10 9.00
N GLY A 3 -20.66 5.76 8.94
CA GLY A 3 -20.19 4.97 7.78
C GLY A 3 -18.78 4.38 7.94
N LYS A 4 -17.95 4.91 8.85
CA LYS A 4 -16.58 4.43 9.05
C LYS A 4 -16.53 3.07 9.73
N ILE A 5 -17.34 2.89 10.76
CA ILE A 5 -17.41 1.63 11.53
C ILE A 5 -17.92 0.52 10.61
N GLU A 6 -18.96 0.81 9.82
CA GLU A 6 -19.56 -0.12 8.86
C GLU A 6 -18.54 -0.59 7.82
N LEU A 7 -17.71 0.32 7.29
CA LEU A 7 -16.63 -0.05 6.37
C LEU A 7 -15.57 -0.91 7.06
N LEU A 8 -15.13 -0.54 8.27
CA LEU A 8 -14.11 -1.27 9.03
C LEU A 8 -14.57 -2.69 9.39
N ASP A 9 -15.82 -2.84 9.83
CA ASP A 9 -16.42 -4.14 10.14
C ASP A 9 -16.53 -5.01 8.88
N ALA A 10 -16.94 -4.42 7.75
CA ALA A 10 -17.02 -5.14 6.47
C ALA A 10 -15.65 -5.63 5.97
N VAL A 11 -14.57 -4.88 6.21
CA VAL A 11 -13.22 -5.30 5.79
C VAL A 11 -12.51 -6.22 6.79
N ALA A 12 -12.91 -6.24 8.06
CA ALA A 12 -12.22 -7.02 9.10
C ALA A 12 -12.18 -8.52 8.78
N GLY A 13 -13.27 -9.08 8.24
CA GLY A 13 -13.35 -10.50 7.84
C GLY A 13 -12.74 -10.82 6.46
N ALA A 14 -12.40 -9.80 5.67
CA ALA A 14 -12.01 -9.98 4.27
C ALA A 14 -10.60 -10.55 4.07
N ASN A 15 -9.77 -10.61 5.12
CA ASN A 15 -8.35 -10.95 5.05
C ASN A 15 -7.63 -10.18 3.91
N ARG A 16 -7.69 -8.83 3.98
CA ARG A 16 -7.18 -7.91 2.93
C ARG A 16 -7.84 -8.02 1.55
N GLY A 17 -8.89 -8.84 1.42
CA GLY A 17 -9.61 -9.09 0.17
C GLY A 17 -9.45 -10.53 -0.36
N LEU A 18 -8.61 -11.35 0.28
CA LEU A 18 -8.40 -12.76 -0.09
C LEU A 18 -9.68 -13.59 0.08
N ASN A 19 -10.48 -13.29 1.10
CA ASN A 19 -11.67 -14.08 1.45
C ASN A 19 -12.99 -13.43 0.99
N SER A 20 -12.93 -12.38 0.16
CA SER A 20 -14.12 -11.62 -0.23
C SER A 20 -14.82 -12.20 -1.46
N SER A 21 -16.06 -12.65 -1.26
CA SER A 21 -16.97 -13.04 -2.33
C SER A 21 -17.40 -11.84 -3.19
N PRO A 22 -18.02 -12.04 -4.36
CA PRO A 22 -18.55 -10.93 -5.17
C PRO A 22 -19.55 -10.05 -4.41
N SER A 23 -20.40 -10.63 -3.56
CA SER A 23 -21.33 -9.88 -2.72
C SER A 23 -20.61 -9.05 -1.65
N ASP A 24 -19.57 -9.61 -1.01
CA ASP A 24 -18.79 -8.86 -0.01
C ASP A 24 -18.08 -7.68 -0.67
N ARG A 25 -17.51 -7.90 -1.87
CA ARG A 25 -16.86 -6.84 -2.65
C ARG A 25 -17.84 -5.70 -2.97
N ALA A 26 -19.06 -6.04 -3.39
CA ALA A 26 -20.09 -5.04 -3.67
C ALA A 26 -20.50 -4.27 -2.41
N ALA A 27 -20.68 -4.96 -1.28
CA ALA A 27 -21.01 -4.33 0.00
C ALA A 27 -19.90 -3.39 0.49
N ILE A 28 -18.64 -3.82 0.45
CA ILE A 28 -17.48 -3.01 0.81
C ILE A 28 -17.33 -1.81 -0.12
N GLN A 29 -17.55 -1.97 -1.43
CA GLN A 29 -17.53 -0.86 -2.37
C GLN A 29 -18.63 0.18 -2.09
N ALA A 30 -19.83 -0.27 -1.75
CA ALA A 30 -20.93 0.62 -1.38
C ALA A 30 -20.63 1.38 -0.08
N ALA A 31 -20.11 0.69 0.94
CA ALA A 31 -19.69 1.31 2.20
C ALA A 31 -18.57 2.35 1.97
N ALA A 32 -17.58 2.01 1.15
CA ALA A 32 -16.51 2.93 0.77
C ALA A 32 -17.06 4.17 0.05
N ALA A 33 -17.97 4.00 -0.92
CA ALA A 33 -18.57 5.10 -1.66
C ALA A 33 -19.37 6.07 -0.76
N ILE A 34 -20.09 5.55 0.23
CA ILE A 34 -20.80 6.37 1.23
C ILE A 34 -19.80 7.23 2.01
N LEU A 35 -18.66 6.66 2.39
CA LEU A 35 -17.65 7.36 3.18
C LEU A 35 -16.90 8.40 2.32
N GLU A 36 -16.57 8.06 1.07
CA GLU A 36 -15.98 8.98 0.08
C GLU A 36 -16.86 10.22 -0.14
N GLY A 37 -18.20 10.06 -0.21
CA GLY A 37 -19.14 11.17 -0.31
C GLY A 37 -19.20 12.08 0.93
N ARG A 38 -18.52 11.71 2.02
CA ARG A 38 -18.41 12.44 3.28
C ARG A 38 -16.96 12.74 3.65
N ASN A 39 -16.07 12.79 2.66
CA ASN A 39 -14.65 13.03 2.87
C ASN A 39 -14.43 14.35 3.64
N PRO A 40 -13.86 14.32 4.85
CA PRO A 40 -13.59 15.52 5.65
C PRO A 40 -12.40 16.33 5.11
N THR A 41 -11.64 15.78 4.17
CA THR A 41 -10.46 16.42 3.57
C THR A 41 -10.60 16.47 2.04
N PRO A 42 -11.30 17.48 1.47
CA PRO A 42 -11.59 17.54 0.03
C PRO A 42 -10.36 17.66 -0.89
N GLU A 43 -9.24 18.13 -0.34
CA GLU A 43 -7.95 18.28 -1.05
C GLU A 43 -6.84 17.51 -0.31
N PRO A 44 -6.85 16.16 -0.33
CA PRO A 44 -5.95 15.32 0.47
C PRO A 44 -4.47 15.58 0.21
N LEU A 45 -4.08 15.95 -1.02
CA LEU A 45 -2.67 16.22 -1.33
C LEU A 45 -2.17 17.53 -0.72
N GLN A 46 -3.06 18.45 -0.33
CA GLN A 46 -2.69 19.67 0.40
C GLN A 46 -2.61 19.44 1.92
N ALA A 47 -3.38 18.48 2.45
CA ALA A 47 -3.34 18.06 3.85
C ALA A 47 -2.14 17.14 4.14
N SER A 48 -0.93 17.67 3.94
CA SER A 48 0.32 16.91 4.03
C SER A 48 0.57 16.31 5.40
N ASP A 49 0.19 17.02 6.46
CA ASP A 49 0.23 16.56 7.86
C ASP A 49 -0.60 15.29 8.09
N ARG A 50 -1.73 15.16 7.38
CA ARG A 50 -2.60 13.98 7.43
C ARG A 50 -2.15 12.88 6.49
N LEU A 51 -1.85 13.20 5.24
CA LEU A 51 -1.55 12.22 4.21
C LEU A 51 -0.17 11.57 4.37
N ASN A 52 0.83 12.35 4.80
CA ASN A 52 2.18 11.85 5.01
C ASN A 52 2.21 10.88 6.19
N GLY A 53 2.91 9.76 6.01
CA GLY A 53 3.03 8.71 7.03
C GLY A 53 2.99 7.31 6.45
N ASP A 54 2.96 6.33 7.36
CA ASP A 54 2.91 4.91 7.04
C ASP A 54 1.46 4.43 7.13
N TRP A 55 0.99 3.76 6.08
CA TRP A 55 -0.38 3.29 5.98
C TRP A 55 -0.43 1.78 5.84
N ARG A 56 -1.05 1.09 6.78
CA ARG A 56 -1.30 -0.35 6.69
C ARG A 56 -2.55 -0.62 5.85
N LEU A 57 -2.43 -1.51 4.87
CA LEU A 57 -3.54 -1.96 4.04
C LEU A 57 -4.49 -2.87 4.84
N LEU A 58 -5.73 -2.43 4.99
CA LEU A 58 -6.81 -3.24 5.57
C LEU A 58 -7.54 -4.06 4.51
N TYR A 59 -7.73 -3.50 3.32
CA TYR A 59 -8.44 -4.15 2.23
C TYR A 59 -8.01 -3.66 0.85
N THR A 60 -7.95 -4.57 -0.12
CA THR A 60 -7.84 -4.21 -1.54
C THR A 60 -8.59 -5.15 -2.46
N THR A 61 -8.99 -4.63 -3.63
CA THR A 61 -9.43 -5.45 -4.78
C THR A 61 -8.32 -5.69 -5.81
N SER A 62 -7.11 -5.19 -5.58
CA SER A 62 -5.97 -5.34 -6.51
C SER A 62 -5.49 -6.79 -6.55
N ARG A 63 -5.62 -7.42 -7.74
CA ARG A 63 -5.14 -8.80 -7.95
C ARG A 63 -3.62 -8.91 -7.90
N GLU A 64 -2.91 -7.86 -8.31
CA GLU A 64 -1.44 -7.84 -8.30
C GLU A 64 -0.89 -8.01 -6.89
N LEU A 65 -1.48 -7.31 -5.91
CA LEU A 65 -1.09 -7.44 -4.50
C LEU A 65 -1.54 -8.77 -3.90
N LEU A 66 -2.76 -9.23 -4.22
CA LEU A 66 -3.32 -10.46 -3.64
C LEU A 66 -2.66 -11.74 -4.20
N ASN A 67 -2.11 -11.71 -5.41
CA ASN A 67 -1.47 -12.87 -6.02
C ASN A 67 -0.15 -13.30 -5.34
N ILE A 68 0.41 -12.49 -4.44
CA ILE A 68 1.58 -12.86 -3.61
C ILE A 68 1.28 -14.10 -2.76
N ASP A 69 0.02 -14.30 -2.36
CA ASP A 69 -0.42 -15.45 -1.56
C ASP A 69 -0.41 -16.79 -2.32
N ARG A 70 -0.07 -16.79 -3.62
CA ARG A 70 0.01 -18.00 -4.45
C ARG A 70 1.33 -18.76 -4.33
N VAL A 71 2.29 -18.25 -3.56
CA VAL A 71 3.59 -18.90 -3.37
C VAL A 71 3.43 -20.05 -2.36
N PRO A 72 3.77 -21.31 -2.72
CA PRO A 72 3.62 -22.45 -1.81
C PRO A 72 4.39 -22.24 -0.50
N LEU A 73 3.78 -22.59 0.63
CA LEU A 73 4.34 -22.47 1.99
C LEU A 73 4.59 -21.03 2.47
N ALA A 74 4.16 -20.02 1.71
CA ALA A 74 4.16 -18.63 2.11
C ALA A 74 2.71 -18.13 2.27
N SER A 75 2.50 -17.21 3.20
CA SER A 75 1.24 -16.47 3.32
C SER A 75 1.51 -14.97 3.30
N LEU A 76 0.58 -14.23 2.71
CA LEU A 76 0.67 -12.78 2.67
C LEU A 76 0.48 -12.19 4.08
N GLY A 77 1.51 -11.51 4.58
CA GLY A 77 1.50 -10.75 5.81
C GLY A 77 0.92 -9.34 5.64
N PRO A 78 1.24 -8.42 6.57
CA PRO A 78 0.89 -7.01 6.44
C PRO A 78 1.42 -6.38 5.14
N ILE A 79 0.62 -5.52 4.53
CA ILE A 79 1.07 -4.65 3.43
C ILE A 79 1.01 -3.22 3.93
N TYR A 80 2.04 -2.44 3.64
CA TYR A 80 2.15 -1.04 3.97
C TYR A 80 2.33 -0.22 2.71
N GLN A 81 1.77 0.98 2.72
CA GLN A 81 1.99 2.01 1.74
C GLN A 81 2.43 3.28 2.47
N SER A 82 3.69 3.62 2.37
CA SER A 82 4.27 4.78 3.04
C SER A 82 4.41 5.93 2.08
N ILE A 83 3.87 7.08 2.45
CA ILE A 83 3.91 8.30 1.64
C ILE A 83 4.93 9.24 2.28
N ARG A 84 5.82 9.77 1.45
CA ARG A 84 6.80 10.80 1.77
C ARG A 84 6.64 11.95 0.78
N LEU A 85 5.76 12.90 1.10
CA LEU A 85 5.40 13.99 0.18
C LEU A 85 6.57 14.94 -0.10
N ALA A 86 7.38 15.24 0.92
CA ALA A 86 8.56 16.10 0.78
C ALA A 86 9.59 15.57 -0.25
N GLU A 87 9.62 14.26 -0.44
CA GLU A 87 10.52 13.58 -1.37
C GLU A 87 9.83 13.21 -2.69
N ASN A 88 8.53 13.46 -2.81
CA ASN A 88 7.67 12.94 -3.88
C ASN A 88 7.81 11.42 -4.03
N ARG A 89 7.79 10.69 -2.91
CA ARG A 89 7.97 9.23 -2.88
C ARG A 89 6.79 8.51 -2.26
N ILE A 90 6.53 7.32 -2.80
CA ILE A 90 5.66 6.33 -2.19
C ILE A 90 6.36 4.97 -2.19
N TYR A 91 6.22 4.26 -1.08
CA TYR A 91 6.80 2.93 -0.88
C TYR A 91 5.67 1.94 -0.63
N ASN A 92 5.65 0.84 -1.38
CA ASN A 92 4.76 -0.28 -1.09
C ASN A 92 5.60 -1.42 -0.53
N ILE A 93 5.33 -1.85 0.70
CA ILE A 93 6.09 -2.87 1.42
C ILE A 93 5.13 -3.99 1.81
N ALA A 94 5.35 -5.18 1.27
CA ALA A 94 4.60 -6.38 1.59
C ALA A 94 5.48 -7.35 2.38
N GLU A 95 4.99 -7.69 3.57
CA GLU A 95 5.56 -8.74 4.39
C GLU A 95 5.06 -10.11 3.90
N VAL A 96 5.97 -11.06 3.70
CA VAL A 96 5.64 -12.43 3.32
C VAL A 96 6.00 -13.33 4.50
N ASN A 97 5.02 -14.03 5.04
CA ASN A 97 5.22 -14.97 6.14
C ASN A 97 5.59 -16.33 5.55
N GLY A 98 6.65 -16.95 6.06
CA GLY A 98 7.09 -18.29 5.66
C GLY A 98 7.46 -19.12 6.89
N PRO A 99 8.05 -20.32 6.68
CA PRO A 99 8.63 -21.10 7.76
C PRO A 99 9.67 -20.30 8.57
N PRO A 100 10.06 -20.77 9.78
CA PRO A 100 11.06 -20.08 10.61
C PRO A 100 12.31 -19.68 9.80
N LEU A 101 12.77 -18.43 9.96
CA LEU A 101 13.89 -17.80 9.23
C LEU A 101 13.65 -17.55 7.72
N LEU A 102 12.54 -18.01 7.14
CA LEU A 102 12.19 -17.85 5.73
C LEU A 102 11.07 -16.82 5.50
N SER A 103 10.91 -15.87 6.43
CA SER A 103 10.00 -14.73 6.23
C SER A 103 10.62 -13.74 5.25
N GLY A 104 9.87 -13.43 4.20
CA GLY A 104 10.28 -12.55 3.10
C GLY A 104 9.75 -11.11 3.25
N LEU A 105 10.32 -10.24 2.43
CA LEU A 105 9.91 -8.85 2.24
C LEU A 105 9.95 -8.53 0.75
N VAL A 106 8.91 -7.85 0.28
CA VAL A 106 8.86 -7.22 -1.04
C VAL A 106 8.65 -5.74 -0.83
N ALA A 107 9.56 -4.90 -1.31
CA ALA A 107 9.46 -3.47 -1.20
C ALA A 107 9.63 -2.81 -2.56
N VAL A 108 8.76 -1.87 -2.89
CA VAL A 108 8.77 -1.16 -4.17
C VAL A 108 8.71 0.34 -3.89
N ALA A 109 9.71 1.06 -4.40
CA ALA A 109 9.74 2.51 -4.38
C ALA A 109 9.24 3.08 -5.71
N ALA A 110 8.39 4.10 -5.61
CA ALA A 110 7.87 4.84 -6.74
C ALA A 110 7.95 6.36 -6.48
N THR A 111 7.98 7.13 -7.57
CA THR A 111 7.85 8.58 -7.52
C THR A 111 6.39 8.98 -7.67
N LEU A 112 6.02 10.07 -6.99
CA LEU A 112 4.70 10.69 -7.05
C LEU A 112 4.76 11.95 -7.92
N GLU A 113 3.80 12.08 -8.82
CA GLU A 113 3.62 13.26 -9.65
C GLU A 113 2.16 13.73 -9.51
N PRO A 114 1.89 14.78 -8.70
CA PRO A 114 0.53 15.30 -8.53
C PRO A 114 -0.06 15.80 -9.86
N VAL A 115 -1.27 15.36 -10.17
CA VAL A 115 -2.02 15.79 -11.36
C VAL A 115 -3.33 16.50 -11.02
N SER A 116 -3.80 16.37 -9.78
CA SER A 116 -4.92 17.13 -9.21
C SER A 116 -4.73 17.24 -7.69
N THR A 117 -5.71 17.80 -6.97
CA THR A 117 -5.70 17.87 -5.49
C THR A 117 -5.95 16.52 -4.80
N GLN A 118 -6.35 15.49 -5.56
CA GLN A 118 -6.67 14.15 -5.06
C GLN A 118 -5.86 13.05 -5.75
N ARG A 119 -5.34 13.30 -6.97
CA ARG A 119 -4.73 12.28 -7.82
C ARG A 119 -3.25 12.52 -8.05
N VAL A 120 -2.50 11.43 -7.96
CA VAL A 120 -1.07 11.35 -8.28
C VAL A 120 -0.83 10.29 -9.34
N ASN A 121 0.03 10.60 -10.30
CA ASN A 121 0.67 9.58 -11.11
C ASN A 121 1.77 8.91 -10.27
N VAL A 122 1.89 7.60 -10.42
CA VAL A 122 2.84 6.75 -9.72
C VAL A 122 3.74 6.11 -10.76
N ARG A 123 5.06 6.30 -10.62
CA ARG A 123 6.06 5.68 -11.49
C ARG A 123 6.97 4.81 -10.66
N PHE A 124 6.95 3.50 -10.88
CA PHE A 124 7.79 2.56 -10.15
C PHE A 124 9.24 2.67 -10.65
N VAL A 125 10.20 2.76 -9.73
CA VAL A 125 11.61 2.98 -10.10
C VAL A 125 12.57 1.97 -9.49
N ARG A 126 12.22 1.34 -8.37
CA ARG A 126 13.08 0.35 -7.71
C ARG A 126 12.25 -0.68 -6.98
N GLY A 127 12.65 -1.95 -7.08
CA GLY A 127 12.11 -3.05 -6.29
C GLY A 127 13.22 -3.76 -5.53
N VAL A 128 12.91 -4.21 -4.32
CA VAL A 128 13.79 -4.99 -3.46
C VAL A 128 12.99 -6.18 -2.94
N VAL A 129 13.53 -7.38 -3.11
CA VAL A 129 12.93 -8.63 -2.62
C VAL A 129 13.98 -9.43 -1.90
N GLY A 130 13.67 -9.94 -0.70
CA GLY A 130 14.62 -10.74 0.06
C GLY A 130 14.04 -11.29 1.35
N LEU A 131 14.88 -11.96 2.13
CA LEU A 131 14.51 -12.42 3.47
C LEU A 131 14.58 -11.25 4.45
N ARG A 132 13.59 -11.10 5.34
CA ARG A 132 13.53 -10.00 6.32
C ARG A 132 14.81 -9.90 7.16
N GLY A 133 15.31 -11.04 7.62
CA GLY A 133 16.55 -11.11 8.40
C GLY A 133 17.78 -10.64 7.62
N ALA A 134 17.93 -11.07 6.37
CA ALA A 134 19.06 -10.68 5.51
C ALA A 134 19.01 -9.20 5.09
N LEU A 135 17.79 -8.67 4.92
CA LEU A 135 17.54 -7.25 4.64
C LEU A 135 17.63 -6.36 5.89
N GLY A 136 17.81 -6.93 7.09
CA GLY A 136 17.83 -6.17 8.33
C GLY A 136 16.51 -5.42 8.61
N TYR A 137 15.39 -5.97 8.16
CA TYR A 137 14.06 -5.37 8.31
C TYR A 137 13.61 -5.41 9.78
N GLN A 138 13.43 -4.24 10.38
CA GLN A 138 12.92 -4.09 11.75
C GLN A 138 11.56 -3.39 11.79
N SER A 139 11.40 -2.34 10.98
CA SER A 139 10.15 -1.61 10.83
C SER A 139 10.05 -1.01 9.43
N VAL A 140 8.84 -0.60 9.05
CA VAL A 140 8.55 0.07 7.78
C VAL A 140 9.38 1.34 7.64
N ALA A 141 9.35 2.21 8.65
CA ALA A 141 10.09 3.47 8.66
C ALA A 141 11.60 3.25 8.50
N GLN A 142 12.18 2.35 9.30
CA GLN A 142 13.61 2.04 9.24
C GLN A 142 14.02 1.44 7.89
N PHE A 143 13.18 0.59 7.31
CA PHE A 143 13.50 -0.02 6.02
C PHE A 143 13.43 1.00 4.87
N ILE A 144 12.51 1.96 4.92
CA ILE A 144 12.45 3.06 3.96
C ILE A 144 13.70 3.90 4.01
N GLU A 145 14.15 4.28 5.21
CA GLU A 145 15.42 5.00 5.40
C GLU A 145 16.59 4.19 4.83
N THR A 146 16.62 2.89 5.10
CA THR A 146 17.65 1.98 4.55
C THR A 146 17.62 1.96 3.02
N MET A 147 16.44 1.86 2.41
CA MET A 147 16.29 1.90 0.95
C MET A 147 16.74 3.25 0.37
N GLN A 148 16.48 4.37 1.04
CA GLN A 148 16.90 5.70 0.59
C GLN A 148 18.41 5.87 0.69
N ALA A 149 19.02 5.43 1.80
CA ALA A 149 20.45 5.56 2.07
C ALA A 149 21.30 4.55 1.29
N THR A 150 20.74 3.40 0.91
CA THR A 150 21.46 2.31 0.23
C THR A 150 21.23 2.40 -1.28
N PRO A 151 22.25 2.76 -2.09
CA PRO A 151 22.10 2.88 -3.54
C PRO A 151 21.74 1.54 -4.20
N LYS A 152 22.29 0.44 -3.68
CA LYS A 152 22.03 -0.92 -4.17
C LYS A 152 22.29 -1.96 -3.08
N PHE A 153 21.36 -2.89 -2.87
CA PHE A 153 21.59 -4.05 -2.00
C PHE A 153 22.46 -5.09 -2.69
N SER A 154 23.30 -5.77 -1.91
CA SER A 154 24.08 -6.92 -2.40
C SER A 154 23.17 -8.14 -2.55
N LEU A 155 23.56 -9.08 -3.44
CA LEU A 155 22.83 -10.34 -3.65
C LEU A 155 22.72 -11.21 -2.39
N LEU A 156 23.62 -11.02 -1.41
CA LEU A 156 23.56 -11.70 -0.11
C LEU A 156 22.45 -11.15 0.80
N GLN A 157 22.09 -9.88 0.63
CA GLN A 157 21.02 -9.23 1.38
C GLN A 157 19.66 -9.45 0.71
N GLY A 158 19.61 -9.31 -0.62
CA GLY A 158 18.39 -9.48 -1.40
C GLY A 158 18.59 -9.15 -2.88
N ILE A 159 17.52 -9.32 -3.65
CA ILE A 159 17.46 -8.98 -5.07
C ILE A 159 16.96 -7.55 -5.20
N ASP A 160 17.83 -6.66 -5.68
CA ASP A 160 17.53 -5.25 -5.94
C ASP A 160 17.57 -4.99 -7.44
N PHE A 161 16.50 -4.41 -7.95
CA PHE A 161 16.31 -4.19 -9.38
C PHE A 161 15.69 -2.82 -9.66
N SER A 162 16.20 -2.19 -10.72
CA SER A 162 15.59 -0.98 -11.28
C SER A 162 14.36 -1.34 -12.09
N ILE A 163 13.31 -0.56 -11.93
CA ILE A 163 12.06 -0.70 -12.67
C ILE A 163 12.03 0.38 -13.74
N ASN A 164 11.68 0.01 -14.98
CA ASN A 164 11.49 0.99 -16.03
C ASN A 164 10.12 1.69 -15.83
N PRO A 165 10.10 3.00 -15.50
CA PRO A 165 8.88 3.72 -15.16
C PRO A 165 7.92 3.86 -16.36
N ASP A 166 8.42 3.82 -17.60
CA ASP A 166 7.58 3.93 -18.80
C ASP A 166 6.77 2.66 -19.05
N ARG A 167 7.24 1.53 -18.53
CA ARG A 167 6.55 0.22 -18.63
C ARG A 167 5.69 -0.08 -17.42
N GLN A 168 6.01 0.49 -16.25
CA GLN A 168 5.31 0.26 -15.00
C GLN A 168 4.96 1.60 -14.35
N SER A 169 3.83 2.13 -14.78
CA SER A 169 3.21 3.33 -14.25
C SER A 169 1.73 3.10 -13.97
N GLY A 170 1.18 3.93 -13.09
CA GLY A 170 -0.24 3.93 -12.77
C GLY A 170 -0.63 5.28 -12.18
N TRP A 171 -1.87 5.37 -11.71
CA TRP A 171 -2.32 6.50 -10.90
C TRP A 171 -2.97 5.98 -9.64
N LEU A 172 -2.85 6.78 -8.60
CA LEU A 172 -3.52 6.60 -7.32
C LEU A 172 -4.31 7.87 -7.04
N GLU A 173 -5.56 7.72 -6.65
CA GLU A 173 -6.43 8.81 -6.25
C GLU A 173 -6.83 8.61 -4.79
N VAL A 174 -6.64 9.62 -3.95
CA VAL A 174 -7.07 9.63 -2.56
C VAL A 174 -8.47 10.24 -2.53
N THR A 175 -9.47 9.40 -2.30
CA THR A 175 -10.90 9.78 -2.35
C THR A 175 -11.50 10.02 -0.97
N TYR A 176 -10.83 9.55 0.08
CA TYR A 176 -11.16 9.83 1.47
C TYR A 176 -9.88 9.91 2.31
N LEU A 177 -9.81 10.90 3.20
CA LEU A 177 -8.73 11.02 4.17
C LEU A 177 -9.25 11.65 5.46
N ASP A 178 -9.14 10.92 6.57
CA ASP A 178 -9.26 11.46 7.93
C ASP A 178 -7.96 11.24 8.73
N ASP A 179 -8.01 11.34 10.06
CA ASP A 179 -6.82 11.28 10.91
C ASP A 179 -6.12 9.91 10.90
N ASP A 180 -6.86 8.81 10.68
CA ASP A 180 -6.35 7.44 10.79
C ASP A 180 -6.81 6.51 9.67
N LEU A 181 -7.69 6.94 8.75
CA LEU A 181 -8.22 6.15 7.63
C LEU A 181 -8.04 6.89 6.30
N ARG A 182 -7.62 6.13 5.29
CA ARG A 182 -7.50 6.58 3.91
C ARG A 182 -8.18 5.60 2.97
N ILE A 183 -8.96 6.12 2.02
CA ILE A 183 -9.47 5.36 0.89
C ILE A 183 -8.77 5.85 -0.38
N GLY A 184 -8.28 4.89 -1.15
CA GLY A 184 -7.65 5.14 -2.45
C GLY A 184 -8.33 4.35 -3.57
N ARG A 185 -8.27 4.93 -4.78
CA ARG A 185 -8.65 4.29 -6.04
C ARG A 185 -7.43 4.19 -6.96
N GLY A 186 -7.29 3.05 -7.64
CA GLY A 186 -6.20 2.80 -8.58
C GLY A 186 -6.65 2.68 -10.03
N ASN A 187 -5.70 2.78 -10.95
CA ASN A 187 -5.86 2.68 -12.41
C ASN A 187 -6.67 1.48 -12.94
N GLN A 188 -6.71 0.35 -12.24
CA GLN A 188 -7.50 -0.83 -12.61
C GLN A 188 -8.87 -0.88 -11.93
N GLY A 189 -9.38 0.25 -11.42
CA GLY A 189 -10.59 0.29 -10.60
C GLY A 189 -10.39 -0.36 -9.22
N SER A 190 -9.13 -0.50 -8.78
CA SER A 190 -8.80 -1.10 -7.49
C SER A 190 -9.22 -0.17 -6.35
N LEU A 191 -9.84 -0.74 -5.32
CA LEU A 191 -10.10 -0.07 -4.05
C LEU A 191 -8.96 -0.38 -3.08
N PHE A 192 -8.54 0.61 -2.31
CA PHE A 192 -7.60 0.46 -1.19
C PHE A 192 -8.20 1.12 0.04
N VAL A 193 -8.33 0.37 1.13
CA VAL A 193 -8.71 0.89 2.44
C VAL A 193 -7.49 0.73 3.34
N LEU A 194 -6.96 1.84 3.85
CA LEU A 194 -5.73 1.83 4.63
C LEU A 194 -5.91 2.57 5.96
N GLN A 195 -5.22 2.09 6.99
CA GLN A 195 -5.18 2.70 8.31
C GLN A 195 -3.78 3.23 8.60
N LYS A 196 -3.69 4.41 9.21
CA LYS A 196 -2.42 5.03 9.60
C LYS A 196 -1.78 4.26 10.76
N VAL A 197 -0.46 4.06 10.73
CA VAL A 197 0.33 3.35 11.75
C VAL A 197 1.55 4.13 12.20
#